data_AF-A0A3D0J6Z9-F1
#
_entry.id   AF-A0A3D0J6Z9-F1
#
_cell.length_a   1.000
_cell.length_b   1.000
_cell.length_c   1.000
_cell.angle_alpha   90.00
_cell.angle_beta   90.00
_cell.angle_gamma   90.00
#
_symmetry.space_group_name_H-M   'P 1'
#
loop_
_entity.id
_entity.type
_entity.pdbx_description
1 polymer ?
#
loop_
_entity_poly.entity_id
_entity_poly.type
_entity_poly.pdbx_seq_one_letter_code
_entity_poly.pdbx_strand_id
1 'polypeptide(L)'
;MEQNIYPVIFVPGIMETELSGPCPLDHRAACHPTFDKMTADLDTVKLDDHGDYHRPPNRRICRNEVFSLVYGEMIAALRESLPLDQEECARVYVFPYDWRRSISHNAARLADFVERIIRSSQAHPPYRRRGIKPDKVNIVGHSVGGCLAKHYATALLGEGRVNRMVMLASPLRGSLCALKHLITGETWFFDWLNGKSQRRYARTLPGIYHLLPYDGFANPEEKLMWPSPAAERRGQPVNIFDPSGWQDNVAAQVGPEVLASHLDNAYNYYRNARDFSPEFRKNVLMVYGKGERTLREVNIGSRQPVEYNFPREDGCGAIGDGTVPAVSTYSQGIYQACVTKKKMGDWELDLGRVAGFHASFCAYDLVQDLVISFLTGRVIRTVRREFKLTEIEQLPKFTPDQVDKLDREPICRF
;
A
#
# COMPACT_ATOMS: atom_id res chain seq x y z
N MET A 1 1.03 -32.30 0.90
CA MET A 1 0.73 -30.85 0.87
C MET A 1 0.55 -30.39 2.29
N GLU A 2 1.49 -29.62 2.83
CA GLU A 2 1.33 -29.02 4.17
C GLU A 2 0.11 -28.09 4.15
N GLN A 3 -0.85 -28.32 5.04
CA GLN A 3 -1.96 -27.39 5.29
C GLN A 3 -1.38 -26.05 5.77
N ASN A 4 -2.00 -24.93 5.40
CA ASN A 4 -1.52 -23.62 5.84
C ASN A 4 -1.80 -23.45 7.35
N ILE A 5 -0.80 -23.77 8.17
CA ILE A 5 -0.88 -23.70 9.63
C ILE A 5 -0.51 -22.32 10.20
N TYR A 6 -0.25 -21.32 9.36
CA TYR A 6 0.24 -20.02 9.82
C TYR A 6 -0.89 -18.98 9.84
N PRO A 7 -1.04 -18.22 10.95
CA PRO A 7 -2.00 -17.12 11.01
C PRO A 7 -1.71 -16.06 9.95
N VAL A 8 -2.75 -15.37 9.49
CA VAL A 8 -2.64 -14.31 8.47
C VAL A 8 -2.75 -12.95 9.14
N ILE A 9 -1.86 -12.04 8.74
CA ILE A 9 -1.96 -10.62 9.06
C ILE A 9 -2.30 -9.86 7.78
N PHE A 10 -3.46 -9.22 7.77
CA PHE A 10 -3.86 -8.29 6.72
C PHE A 10 -3.44 -6.87 7.09
N VAL A 11 -2.73 -6.20 6.18
CA VAL A 11 -2.25 -4.82 6.35
C VAL A 11 -2.93 -3.93 5.30
N PRO A 12 -3.86 -3.05 5.71
CA PRO A 12 -4.61 -2.22 4.78
C PRO A 12 -3.77 -1.07 4.17
N GLY A 13 -4.35 -0.40 3.17
CA GLY A 13 -3.81 0.83 2.58
C GLY A 13 -4.00 2.09 3.45
N ILE A 14 -3.66 3.25 2.88
CA ILE A 14 -3.73 4.56 3.54
C ILE A 14 -5.19 4.97 3.84
N MET A 15 -5.42 5.70 4.94
CA MET A 15 -6.70 6.36 5.30
C MET A 15 -7.88 5.45 5.71
N GLU A 16 -7.68 4.14 5.82
CA GLU A 16 -8.76 3.18 6.13
C GLU A 16 -8.81 2.74 7.61
N THR A 17 -8.07 3.43 8.47
CA THR A 17 -8.17 3.29 9.93
C THR A 17 -8.38 4.68 10.54
N GLU A 18 -9.45 4.82 11.33
CA GLU A 18 -9.90 6.09 11.90
C GLU A 18 -9.29 6.34 13.28
N LEU A 19 -9.07 7.62 13.62
CA LEU A 19 -8.65 8.06 14.94
C LEU A 19 -9.89 8.40 15.79
N SER A 20 -10.38 7.46 16.59
CA SER A 20 -11.43 7.75 17.56
C SER A 20 -10.90 8.62 18.72
N GLY A 21 -11.74 9.57 19.16
CA GLY A 21 -11.50 10.43 20.33
C GLY A 21 -11.43 9.65 21.65
N PRO A 22 -11.16 10.32 22.79
CA PRO A 22 -11.08 9.66 24.09
C PRO A 22 -12.40 8.95 24.43
N CYS A 23 -12.28 7.78 25.05
CA CYS A 23 -13.41 6.95 25.49
C CYS A 23 -14.31 7.76 26.45
N PRO A 24 -15.60 7.96 26.14
CA PRO A 24 -16.54 8.36 27.17
C PRO A 24 -16.56 7.26 28.23
N LEU A 25 -16.54 7.64 29.51
CA LEU A 25 -16.73 6.74 30.65
C LEU A 25 -18.14 6.11 30.71
N ASP A 26 -18.98 6.34 29.70
CA ASP A 26 -20.30 5.75 29.60
C ASP A 26 -20.24 4.41 28.86
N HIS A 27 -20.31 3.33 29.65
CA HIS A 27 -20.33 1.95 29.18
C HIS A 27 -21.52 1.62 28.25
N ARG A 28 -22.48 2.54 28.07
CA ARG A 28 -23.62 2.39 27.16
C ARG A 28 -23.46 3.11 25.82
N ALA A 29 -22.39 3.89 25.62
CA ALA A 29 -22.08 4.55 24.35
C ALA A 29 -20.94 3.85 23.57
N ALA A 30 -20.80 2.53 23.76
CA ALA A 30 -19.91 1.72 22.95
C ALA A 30 -20.49 1.61 21.52
N CYS A 31 -19.86 2.30 20.56
CA CYS A 31 -20.01 2.09 19.12
C CYS A 31 -21.45 1.87 18.65
N HIS A 32 -22.30 2.90 18.73
CA HIS A 32 -23.52 2.93 17.93
C HIS A 32 -23.33 3.87 16.73
N PRO A 33 -23.63 3.41 15.49
CA PRO A 33 -23.49 4.20 14.29
C PRO A 33 -24.69 5.14 14.19
N THR A 34 -24.44 6.45 14.29
CA THR A 34 -25.40 7.46 13.86
C THR A 34 -24.84 8.15 12.63
N PHE A 35 -25.52 7.95 11.50
CA PHE A 35 -25.41 8.71 10.27
C PHE A 35 -25.68 10.18 10.56
N ASP A 36 -24.67 10.91 11.02
CA ASP A 36 -24.73 12.36 11.10
C ASP A 36 -23.43 12.95 10.57
N LYS A 37 -23.53 13.42 9.31
CA LYS A 37 -22.64 14.36 8.63
C LYS A 37 -21.18 14.30 9.09
N MET A 38 -20.44 13.45 8.39
CA MET A 38 -18.98 13.32 8.44
C MET A 38 -18.31 14.66 8.08
N THR A 39 -18.28 15.57 9.05
CA THR A 39 -17.35 16.69 9.09
C THR A 39 -16.16 16.18 9.87
N ALA A 40 -15.11 15.76 9.15
CA ALA A 40 -13.84 15.45 9.79
C ALA A 40 -13.38 16.71 10.53
N ASP A 41 -13.54 16.72 11.85
CA ASP A 41 -13.03 17.80 12.69
C ASP A 41 -11.50 17.83 12.52
N LEU A 42 -10.94 18.96 12.10
CA LEU A 42 -9.60 19.01 11.52
C LEU A 42 -8.50 19.13 12.56
N ASP A 43 -8.83 19.52 13.78
CA ASP A 43 -7.92 19.46 14.92
C ASP A 43 -7.61 18.01 15.34
N THR A 44 -8.38 17.06 14.80
CA THR A 44 -8.32 15.65 15.18
C THR A 44 -7.26 14.82 14.45
N VAL A 45 -6.83 15.28 13.28
CA VAL A 45 -5.88 14.57 12.39
C VAL A 45 -4.47 15.18 12.43
N LYS A 46 -4.26 16.25 13.21
CA LYS A 46 -2.96 16.92 13.30
C LYS A 46 -1.93 16.07 14.03
N LEU A 47 -0.74 15.97 13.44
CA LEU A 47 0.47 15.69 14.18
C LEU A 47 1.12 17.02 14.60
N ASP A 48 2.08 16.96 15.51
CA ASP A 48 2.99 18.07 15.76
C ASP A 48 3.86 18.37 14.52
N ASP A 49 4.61 19.46 14.58
CA ASP A 49 5.35 19.98 13.43
C ASP A 49 6.48 19.02 12.98
N HIS A 50 6.87 18.07 13.84
CA HIS A 50 7.82 16.99 13.51
C HIS A 50 7.15 15.70 13.00
N GLY A 51 5.82 15.59 13.10
CA GLY A 51 5.11 14.36 12.73
C GLY A 51 5.27 13.22 13.75
N ASP A 52 5.72 13.53 14.96
CA ASP A 52 6.13 12.63 16.02
C ASP A 52 5.06 12.38 17.10
N TYR A 53 4.13 13.31 17.31
CA TYR A 53 3.07 13.18 18.31
C TYR A 53 1.71 13.67 17.81
N HIS A 54 0.61 13.15 18.37
CA HIS A 54 -0.71 13.72 18.13
C HIS A 54 -0.77 15.11 18.77
N ARG A 55 -1.20 16.13 18.03
CA ARG A 55 -1.40 17.46 18.62
C ARG A 55 -2.44 17.45 19.75
N PRO A 56 -3.52 16.65 19.69
CA PRO A 56 -4.32 16.28 20.87
C PRO A 56 -3.87 14.93 21.49
N PRO A 57 -3.53 14.87 22.79
CA PRO A 57 -2.79 13.75 23.39
C PRO A 57 -3.53 12.40 23.62
N ASN A 58 -4.83 12.27 23.32
CA ASN A 58 -5.62 11.08 23.71
C ASN A 58 -6.47 10.51 22.56
N ARG A 59 -5.90 9.65 21.69
CA ARG A 59 -6.66 8.98 20.62
C ARG A 59 -6.28 7.52 20.39
N ARG A 60 -7.26 6.71 19.97
CA ARG A 60 -7.10 5.29 19.58
C ARG A 60 -7.37 5.11 18.09
N ILE A 61 -6.57 4.24 17.47
CA ILE A 61 -6.74 3.83 16.07
C ILE A 61 -7.79 2.72 16.03
N CYS A 62 -8.92 2.97 15.36
CA CYS A 62 -10.05 2.07 15.21
C CYS A 62 -10.34 1.77 13.74
N ARG A 63 -11.09 0.71 13.46
CA ARG A 63 -11.60 0.40 12.11
C ARG A 63 -12.81 1.28 11.82
N ASN A 64 -12.94 1.80 10.60
CA ASN A 64 -14.13 2.55 10.16
C ASN A 64 -15.06 1.65 9.31
N GLU A 65 -16.21 2.21 8.87
CA GLU A 65 -17.16 1.50 8.01
C GLU A 65 -16.64 1.31 6.56
N VAL A 66 -15.79 2.21 6.06
CA VAL A 66 -15.16 2.13 4.71
C VAL A 66 -14.23 0.93 4.59
N PHE A 67 -13.52 0.59 5.68
CA PHE A 67 -12.71 -0.61 5.78
C PHE A 67 -13.52 -1.87 5.47
N SER A 68 -14.76 -1.95 5.95
CA SER A 68 -15.64 -3.09 5.70
C SER A 68 -16.08 -3.17 4.24
N LEU A 69 -16.32 -2.02 3.59
CA LEU A 69 -16.69 -1.97 2.17
C LEU A 69 -15.55 -2.46 1.25
N VAL A 70 -14.31 -2.06 1.56
CA VAL A 70 -13.16 -2.32 0.68
C VAL A 70 -12.48 -3.66 0.96
N TYR A 71 -12.41 -4.07 2.23
CA TYR A 71 -11.66 -5.26 2.66
C TYR A 71 -12.54 -6.37 3.22
N GLY A 72 -13.84 -6.14 3.41
CA GLY A 72 -14.77 -7.11 4.00
C GLY A 72 -14.71 -8.46 3.29
N GLU A 73 -14.88 -8.45 1.97
CA GLU A 73 -14.87 -9.66 1.13
C GLU A 73 -13.53 -10.40 1.19
N MET A 74 -12.40 -9.70 1.01
CA MET A 74 -11.06 -10.31 1.15
C MET A 74 -10.86 -10.96 2.52
N ILE A 75 -11.26 -10.28 3.61
CA ILE A 75 -11.10 -10.81 4.96
C ILE A 75 -12.02 -12.03 5.19
N ALA A 76 -13.25 -12.00 4.67
CA ALA A 76 -14.17 -13.13 4.72
C ALA A 76 -13.60 -14.33 3.95
N ALA A 77 -13.20 -14.12 2.70
CA ALA A 77 -12.62 -15.15 1.84
C ALA A 77 -11.36 -15.78 2.47
N LEU A 78 -10.48 -14.99 3.08
CA LEU A 78 -9.31 -15.49 3.81
C LEU A 78 -9.69 -16.31 5.06
N ARG A 79 -10.75 -15.93 5.79
CA ARG A 79 -11.21 -16.66 6.98
C ARG A 79 -11.88 -17.98 6.61
N GLU A 80 -12.54 -18.03 5.46
CA GLU A 80 -13.26 -19.22 5.00
C GLU A 80 -12.33 -20.19 4.26
N SER A 81 -11.29 -19.70 3.59
CA SER A 81 -10.52 -20.50 2.63
C SER A 81 -9.16 -20.99 3.13
N LEU A 82 -8.82 -20.75 4.40
CA LEU A 82 -7.53 -21.15 4.97
C LEU A 82 -7.71 -22.21 6.06
N PRO A 83 -8.04 -23.47 5.71
CA PRO A 83 -8.31 -24.52 6.66
C PRO A 83 -7.07 -24.85 7.49
N LEU A 84 -7.26 -24.85 8.81
CA LEU A 84 -6.37 -25.46 9.77
C LEU A 84 -6.64 -26.97 9.85
N ASP A 85 -7.91 -27.38 9.69
CA ASP A 85 -8.36 -28.75 9.37
C ASP A 85 -9.73 -28.78 8.66
N GLN A 86 -10.49 -29.89 8.75
CA GLN A 86 -11.81 -30.02 8.11
C GLN A 86 -12.89 -29.14 8.74
N GLU A 87 -12.71 -28.67 9.99
CA GLU A 87 -13.74 -27.96 10.76
C GLU A 87 -13.32 -26.54 11.19
N GLU A 88 -12.02 -26.22 11.20
CA GLU A 88 -11.52 -24.90 11.60
C GLU A 88 -10.53 -24.30 10.59
N CYS A 89 -10.51 -22.97 10.50
CA CYS A 89 -9.58 -22.20 9.66
C CYS A 89 -8.52 -21.43 10.49
N ALA A 90 -7.40 -21.11 9.84
CA ALA A 90 -6.38 -20.22 10.34
C ALA A 90 -6.96 -18.82 10.61
N ARG A 91 -6.49 -18.18 11.68
CA ARG A 91 -6.98 -16.84 12.06
C ARG A 91 -6.43 -15.76 11.14
N VAL A 92 -7.30 -14.85 10.77
CA VAL A 92 -6.98 -13.61 10.05
C VAL A 92 -7.09 -12.42 11.00
N TYR A 93 -5.97 -11.72 11.18
CA TYR A 93 -5.85 -10.52 11.99
C TYR A 93 -5.63 -9.31 11.09
N VAL A 94 -6.28 -8.19 11.40
CA VAL A 94 -6.01 -6.92 10.71
C VAL A 94 -5.03 -6.12 11.57
N PHE A 95 -3.99 -5.57 10.95
CA PHE A 95 -3.06 -4.65 11.59
C PHE A 95 -3.51 -3.19 11.41
N PRO A 96 -4.11 -2.55 12.42
CA PRO A 96 -4.39 -1.12 12.36
C PRO A 96 -3.12 -0.30 12.62
N TYR A 97 -2.92 0.79 11.86
CA TYR A 97 -1.74 1.63 12.00
C TYR A 97 -2.04 3.10 11.70
N ASP A 98 -1.16 4.00 12.15
CA ASP A 98 -1.33 5.44 11.90
C ASP A 98 -0.70 5.78 10.56
N TRP A 99 -1.52 5.79 9.51
CA TRP A 99 -1.09 6.01 8.13
C TRP A 99 -0.44 7.38 7.88
N ARG A 100 -0.59 8.33 8.82
CA ARG A 100 0.10 9.64 8.75
C ARG A 100 1.59 9.54 9.03
N ARG A 101 2.00 8.50 9.78
CA ARG A 101 3.40 8.26 10.13
C ARG A 101 4.15 7.62 8.97
N SER A 102 5.47 7.74 9.01
CA SER A 102 6.35 7.14 8.01
C SER A 102 6.14 5.62 7.90
N ILE A 103 6.43 5.08 6.70
CA ILE A 103 6.38 3.63 6.45
C ILE A 103 7.30 2.90 7.43
N SER A 104 8.52 3.41 7.67
CA SER A 104 9.48 2.83 8.61
C SER A 104 8.95 2.76 10.04
N HIS A 105 8.29 3.82 10.52
CA HIS A 105 7.67 3.83 11.85
C HIS A 105 6.60 2.74 11.98
N ASN A 106 5.68 2.67 11.01
CA ASN A 106 4.60 1.70 11.05
C ASN A 106 5.09 0.26 10.82
N ALA A 107 6.16 0.04 10.06
CA ALA A 107 6.79 -1.26 9.88
C ALA A 107 7.42 -1.78 11.19
N ALA A 108 8.01 -0.91 12.02
CA ALA A 108 8.48 -1.30 13.34
C ALA A 108 7.32 -1.76 14.24
N ARG A 109 6.19 -1.04 14.20
CA ARG A 109 4.96 -1.45 14.91
C ARG A 109 4.36 -2.75 14.36
N LEU A 110 4.51 -3.02 13.06
CA LEU A 110 4.12 -4.29 12.45
C LEU A 110 4.98 -5.43 13.00
N ALA A 111 6.28 -5.22 13.21
CA ALA A 111 7.16 -6.22 13.83
C ALA A 111 6.66 -6.64 15.24
N ASP A 112 6.32 -5.67 16.08
CA ASP A 112 5.74 -5.93 17.41
C ASP A 112 4.39 -6.67 17.32
N PHE A 113 3.59 -6.34 16.30
CA PHE A 113 2.32 -7.00 16.06
C PHE A 113 2.51 -8.46 15.61
N VAL A 114 3.47 -8.74 14.73
CA VAL A 114 3.80 -10.09 14.28
C VAL A 114 4.18 -10.99 15.45
N GLU A 115 5.09 -10.54 16.31
CA GLU A 115 5.52 -11.29 17.50
C GLU A 115 4.34 -11.56 18.45
N ARG A 116 3.45 -10.58 18.63
CA ARG A 116 2.24 -10.74 19.43
C ARG A 116 1.29 -11.78 18.83
N ILE A 117 1.08 -11.75 17.51
CA ILE A 117 0.20 -12.71 16.82
C ILE A 117 0.77 -14.13 16.89
N ILE A 118 2.09 -14.30 16.74
CA ILE A 118 2.76 -15.59 16.92
C ILE A 118 2.50 -16.14 18.33
N ARG A 119 2.83 -15.36 19.37
CA ARG A 119 2.62 -15.77 20.77
C ARG A 119 1.15 -16.05 21.08
N SER A 120 0.26 -15.18 20.63
CA SER A 120 -1.19 -15.36 20.82
C SER A 120 -1.71 -16.61 20.10
N SER A 121 -1.21 -16.91 18.91
CA SER A 121 -1.63 -18.09 18.14
C SER A 121 -1.15 -19.38 18.81
N GLN A 122 0.11 -19.42 19.30
CA GLN A 122 0.63 -20.55 20.07
C GLN A 122 -0.17 -20.84 21.35
N ALA A 123 -0.73 -19.81 21.99
CA ALA A 123 -1.57 -19.97 23.19
C ALA A 123 -3.03 -20.34 22.89
N HIS A 124 -3.48 -20.23 21.64
CA HIS A 124 -4.89 -20.34 21.29
C HIS A 124 -5.38 -21.81 21.24
N PRO A 125 -6.59 -22.15 21.75
CA PRO A 125 -7.07 -23.54 21.84
C PRO A 125 -6.99 -24.40 20.55
N PRO A 126 -7.49 -23.96 19.37
CA PRO A 126 -7.23 -24.58 18.07
C PRO A 126 -5.80 -25.04 17.79
N TYR A 127 -4.80 -24.19 18.05
CA TYR A 127 -3.40 -24.52 17.82
C TYR A 127 -2.88 -25.46 18.92
N ARG A 128 -3.19 -25.19 20.18
CA ARG A 128 -2.77 -26.03 21.33
C ARG A 128 -3.31 -27.45 21.27
N ARG A 129 -4.61 -27.62 21.00
CA ARG A 129 -5.26 -28.94 20.89
C ARG A 129 -4.61 -29.80 19.81
N ARG A 130 -4.11 -29.18 18.74
CA ARG A 130 -3.44 -29.86 17.63
C ARG A 130 -1.92 -29.99 17.81
N GLY A 131 -1.35 -29.49 18.92
CA GLY A 131 0.10 -29.46 19.11
C GLY A 131 0.85 -28.57 18.12
N ILE A 132 0.16 -27.70 17.38
CA ILE A 132 0.74 -26.79 16.39
C ILE A 132 1.30 -25.58 17.13
N LYS A 133 2.57 -25.26 16.88
CA LYS A 133 3.24 -24.07 17.41
C LYS A 133 3.70 -23.20 16.25
N PRO A 134 2.81 -22.34 15.70
CA PRO A 134 3.22 -21.47 14.60
C PRO A 134 4.32 -20.54 15.10
N ASP A 135 5.41 -20.44 14.35
CA ASP A 135 6.56 -19.57 14.62
C ASP A 135 6.72 -18.46 13.55
N LYS A 136 5.82 -18.47 12.56
CA LYS A 136 5.71 -17.52 11.45
C LYS A 136 4.27 -17.08 11.21
N VAL A 137 4.10 -16.06 10.39
CA VAL A 137 2.82 -15.53 9.90
C VAL A 137 2.79 -15.49 8.38
N ASN A 138 1.61 -15.52 7.78
CA ASN A 138 1.42 -15.02 6.42
C ASN A 138 1.05 -13.53 6.47
N ILE A 139 1.50 -12.74 5.50
CA ILE A 139 1.17 -11.31 5.41
C ILE A 139 0.51 -11.02 4.07
N VAL A 140 -0.63 -10.33 4.09
CA VAL A 140 -1.28 -9.78 2.89
C VAL A 140 -1.34 -8.27 3.07
N GLY A 141 -0.62 -7.52 2.25
CA GLY A 141 -0.53 -6.07 2.32
C GLY A 141 -1.13 -5.42 1.09
N HIS A 142 -2.04 -4.47 1.27
CA HIS A 142 -2.61 -3.68 0.17
C HIS A 142 -2.02 -2.29 0.12
N SER A 143 -1.71 -1.79 -1.08
CA SER A 143 -1.19 -0.45 -1.31
C SER A 143 0.00 -0.16 -0.38
N VAL A 144 -0.07 0.90 0.43
CA VAL A 144 0.93 1.24 1.45
C VAL A 144 1.21 0.10 2.43
N GLY A 145 0.21 -0.73 2.75
CA GLY A 145 0.36 -1.89 3.63
C GLY A 145 1.35 -2.95 3.11
N GLY A 146 1.46 -3.10 1.79
CA GLY A 146 2.50 -3.97 1.21
C GLY A 146 3.90 -3.34 1.30
N CYS A 147 4.02 -2.01 1.24
CA CYS A 147 5.29 -1.32 1.47
C CYS A 147 5.76 -1.50 2.93
N LEU A 148 4.84 -1.41 3.90
CA LEU A 148 5.13 -1.72 5.31
C LEU A 148 5.61 -3.17 5.48
N ALA A 149 4.89 -4.11 4.86
CA ALA A 149 5.24 -5.53 4.91
C ALA A 149 6.63 -5.80 4.33
N LYS A 150 6.95 -5.21 3.16
CA LYS A 150 8.29 -5.31 2.54
C LYS A 150 9.35 -4.71 3.47
N HIS A 151 9.14 -3.50 3.99
CA HIS A 151 10.11 -2.84 4.86
C HIS A 151 10.37 -3.65 6.14
N TYR A 152 9.31 -4.21 6.75
CA TYR A 152 9.43 -5.12 7.88
C TYR A 152 10.27 -6.36 7.53
N ALA A 153 9.96 -7.04 6.43
CA ALA A 153 10.68 -8.25 6.04
C ALA A 153 12.16 -7.95 5.74
N THR A 154 12.45 -6.92 4.95
CA THR A 154 13.81 -6.71 4.41
C THR A 154 14.66 -5.77 5.25
N ALA A 155 14.19 -4.56 5.54
CA ALA A 155 14.97 -3.56 6.26
C ALA A 155 15.06 -3.86 7.77
N LEU A 156 14.00 -4.41 8.36
CA LEU A 156 13.96 -4.83 9.76
C LEU A 156 14.28 -6.31 9.98
N LEU A 157 14.75 -7.01 8.93
CA LEU A 157 15.18 -8.42 8.98
C LEU A 157 14.09 -9.40 9.46
N GLY A 158 12.81 -9.09 9.19
CA GLY A 158 11.65 -9.88 9.60
C GLY A 158 11.36 -11.13 8.77
N GLU A 159 12.09 -11.42 7.68
CA GLU A 159 11.85 -12.57 6.79
C GLU A 159 11.72 -13.90 7.55
N GLY A 160 12.54 -14.13 8.59
CA GLY A 160 12.52 -15.35 9.38
C GLY A 160 11.19 -15.63 10.10
N ARG A 161 10.34 -14.61 10.26
CA ARG A 161 9.01 -14.69 10.88
C ARG A 161 7.87 -14.71 9.88
N VAL A 162 8.15 -14.68 8.57
CA VAL A 162 7.13 -14.67 7.52
C VAL A 162 7.19 -15.99 6.76
N ASN A 163 6.04 -16.65 6.60
CA ASN A 163 5.91 -17.86 5.80
C ASN A 163 5.69 -17.51 4.32
N ARG A 164 4.62 -16.76 4.02
CA ARG A 164 4.32 -16.21 2.69
C ARG A 164 3.87 -14.76 2.80
N MET A 165 4.18 -13.97 1.79
CA MET A 165 3.79 -12.56 1.68
C MET A 165 3.10 -12.31 0.34
N VAL A 166 1.95 -11.65 0.36
CA VAL A 166 1.29 -11.13 -0.83
C VAL A 166 1.18 -9.62 -0.73
N MET A 167 1.68 -8.92 -1.75
CA MET A 167 1.56 -7.48 -1.91
C MET A 167 0.56 -7.21 -3.02
N LEU A 168 -0.44 -6.39 -2.72
CA LEU A 168 -1.52 -6.03 -3.63
C LEU A 168 -1.38 -4.56 -4.00
N ALA A 169 -1.17 -4.25 -5.27
CA ALA A 169 -1.08 -2.90 -5.81
C ALA A 169 -0.11 -1.98 -5.02
N SER A 170 1.00 -2.52 -4.51
CA SER A 170 1.84 -1.79 -3.56
C SER A 170 2.87 -0.89 -4.27
N PRO A 171 2.89 0.43 -4.03
CA PRO A 171 3.81 1.36 -4.68
C PRO A 171 5.21 1.30 -4.05
N LEU A 172 5.96 0.25 -4.35
CA LEU A 172 7.29 0.01 -3.76
C LEU A 172 8.30 1.12 -4.11
N ARG A 173 8.07 1.87 -5.19
CA ARG A 173 8.84 3.06 -5.60
C ARG A 173 8.01 4.35 -5.62
N GLY A 174 6.90 4.39 -4.87
CA GLY A 174 6.06 5.58 -4.76
C GLY A 174 5.13 5.82 -5.96
N SER A 175 4.40 6.93 -5.94
CA SER A 175 3.49 7.34 -7.00
C SER A 175 3.47 8.86 -7.11
N LEU A 176 3.36 9.37 -8.34
CA LEU A 176 3.15 10.79 -8.56
C LEU A 176 1.84 11.33 -8.00
N CYS A 177 0.87 10.47 -7.66
CA CYS A 177 -0.32 10.91 -6.92
C CYS A 177 0.06 11.52 -5.55
N ALA A 178 1.09 11.01 -4.88
CA ALA A 178 1.58 11.60 -3.63
C ALA A 178 2.20 12.99 -3.86
N LEU A 179 3.01 13.14 -4.92
CA LEU A 179 3.58 14.44 -5.29
C LEU A 179 2.48 15.43 -5.67
N LYS A 180 1.53 15.03 -6.51
CA LYS A 180 0.36 15.85 -6.87
C LYS A 180 -0.40 16.30 -5.64
N HIS A 181 -0.65 15.39 -4.70
CA HIS A 181 -1.33 15.71 -3.45
C HIS A 181 -0.59 16.76 -2.61
N LEU A 182 0.73 16.65 -2.49
CA LEU A 182 1.55 17.62 -1.77
C LEU A 182 1.63 18.97 -2.50
N ILE A 183 1.68 18.98 -3.83
CA ILE A 183 1.79 20.22 -4.61
C ILE A 183 0.45 20.94 -4.76
N THR A 184 -0.59 20.28 -5.28
CA THR A 184 -1.88 20.92 -5.56
C THR A 184 -2.78 21.01 -4.33
N GLY A 185 -2.55 20.14 -3.34
CA GLY A 185 -3.46 19.95 -2.22
C GLY A 185 -4.78 19.28 -2.63
N GLU A 186 -4.92 18.77 -3.86
CA GLU A 186 -6.13 18.05 -4.28
C GLU A 186 -6.16 16.64 -3.68
N THR A 187 -7.27 16.26 -3.06
CA THR A 187 -7.51 14.93 -2.48
C THR A 187 -7.96 13.95 -3.56
N TRP A 188 -7.04 13.40 -4.34
CA TRP A 188 -7.37 12.42 -5.38
C TRP A 188 -7.49 10.99 -4.87
N PHE A 189 -6.86 10.65 -3.75
CA PHE A 189 -6.81 9.25 -3.30
C PHE A 189 -8.21 8.69 -3.02
N PHE A 190 -9.14 9.53 -2.53
CA PHE A 190 -10.55 9.20 -2.31
C PHE A 190 -11.37 10.50 -2.31
N ASP A 191 -12.30 10.67 -3.27
CA ASP A 191 -13.14 11.88 -3.47
C ASP A 191 -14.07 12.26 -2.30
N TRP A 192 -14.03 11.53 -1.18
CA TRP A 192 -14.83 11.81 0.01
C TRP A 192 -14.39 13.11 0.72
N LEU A 193 -13.11 13.50 0.65
CA LEU A 193 -12.54 14.51 1.56
C LEU A 193 -12.54 15.95 1.02
N ASN A 194 -13.62 16.35 0.35
CA ASN A 194 -13.79 17.66 -0.26
C ASN A 194 -13.88 18.82 0.76
N GLY A 195 -12.74 19.28 1.28
CA GLY A 195 -12.63 20.46 2.14
C GLY A 195 -11.35 21.26 1.90
N LYS A 196 -11.48 22.57 1.62
CA LYS A 196 -10.35 23.49 1.36
C LYS A 196 -9.32 23.56 2.50
N SER A 197 -9.72 23.26 3.73
CA SER A 197 -8.88 23.24 4.92
C SER A 197 -8.11 21.92 5.12
N GLN A 198 -8.53 20.81 4.48
CA GLN A 198 -7.83 19.51 4.55
C GLN A 198 -6.48 19.55 3.82
N ARG A 199 -6.40 20.37 2.77
CA ARG A 199 -5.22 20.58 1.90
C ARG A 199 -3.96 21.00 2.65
N ARG A 200 -4.12 21.69 3.78
CA ARG A 200 -2.99 22.19 4.56
C ARG A 200 -2.32 21.12 5.40
N TYR A 201 -3.06 20.09 5.77
CA TYR A 201 -2.60 19.06 6.71
C TYR A 201 -1.86 17.92 6.03
N ALA A 202 -2.21 17.58 4.79
CA ALA A 202 -1.51 16.56 4.01
C ALA A 202 0.01 16.77 3.93
N ARG A 203 0.42 18.05 3.87
CA ARG A 203 1.82 18.47 3.77
C ARG A 203 2.61 18.35 5.08
N THR A 204 1.96 17.99 6.19
CA THR A 204 2.61 17.74 7.48
C THR A 204 2.60 16.25 7.83
N LEU A 205 2.27 15.37 6.89
CA LEU A 205 2.13 13.92 7.14
C LEU A 205 3.33 13.16 6.54
N PRO A 206 4.28 12.69 7.36
CA PRO A 206 5.44 11.92 6.89
C PRO A 206 5.09 10.73 5.98
N GLY A 207 3.94 10.08 6.22
CA GLY A 207 3.47 8.95 5.43
C GLY A 207 3.27 9.26 3.95
N ILE A 208 2.88 10.49 3.59
CA ILE A 208 2.68 10.90 2.19
C ILE A 208 4.03 11.12 1.51
N TYR A 209 5.01 11.69 2.21
CA TYR A 209 6.36 11.91 1.68
C TYR A 209 7.06 10.58 1.35
N HIS A 210 6.84 9.54 2.15
CA HIS A 210 7.35 8.18 1.88
C HIS A 210 6.73 7.50 0.65
N LEU A 211 5.76 8.15 -0.01
CA LEU A 211 5.14 7.69 -1.27
C LEU A 211 5.55 8.55 -2.46
N LEU A 212 6.43 9.54 -2.28
CA LEU A 212 7.01 10.29 -3.39
C LEU A 212 7.72 9.33 -4.37
N PRO A 213 7.61 9.56 -5.69
CA PRO A 213 8.21 8.67 -6.66
C PRO A 213 9.74 8.68 -6.55
N TYR A 214 10.32 7.49 -6.54
CA TYR A 214 11.76 7.28 -6.53
C TYR A 214 12.13 6.55 -7.83
N ASP A 215 12.67 7.27 -8.80
CA ASP A 215 12.81 6.82 -10.20
C ASP A 215 14.24 6.44 -10.61
N GLY A 216 15.24 6.72 -9.77
CA GLY A 216 16.66 6.44 -10.04
C GLY A 216 17.39 7.44 -10.93
N PHE A 217 16.71 8.41 -11.54
CA PHE A 217 17.37 9.35 -12.47
C PHE A 217 18.06 10.50 -11.76
N ALA A 218 17.41 11.07 -10.76
CA ALA A 218 17.98 12.19 -10.01
C ALA A 218 19.09 11.75 -9.03
N ASN A 219 19.20 10.45 -8.75
CA ASN A 219 20.15 9.86 -7.79
C ASN A 219 20.73 8.54 -8.36
N PRO A 220 21.68 8.61 -9.31
CA PRO A 220 22.13 7.47 -10.12
C PRO A 220 22.95 6.40 -9.37
N GLU A 221 23.18 6.52 -8.06
CA GLU A 221 23.73 5.42 -7.24
C GLU A 221 22.74 4.25 -7.08
N GLU A 222 21.51 4.39 -7.59
CA GLU A 222 20.44 3.42 -7.48
C GLU A 222 20.54 2.22 -8.43
N LYS A 223 20.19 1.04 -7.90
CA LYS A 223 20.22 -0.24 -8.62
C LYS A 223 19.09 -0.43 -9.65
N LEU A 224 18.08 0.43 -9.68
CA LEU A 224 16.93 0.30 -10.58
C LEU A 224 16.49 1.68 -11.06
N MET A 225 16.57 1.92 -12.36
CA MET A 225 16.02 3.11 -13.00
C MET A 225 14.65 2.77 -13.58
N TRP A 226 13.69 3.68 -13.42
CA TRP A 226 12.47 3.65 -14.20
C TRP A 226 12.78 3.84 -15.70
N PRO A 227 11.85 3.56 -16.62
CA PRO A 227 12.09 3.74 -18.06
C PRO A 227 12.24 5.21 -18.48
N SER A 228 11.73 6.12 -17.66
CA SER A 228 11.82 7.58 -17.80
C SER A 228 11.71 8.24 -16.43
N PRO A 229 12.27 9.44 -16.22
CA PRO A 229 12.13 10.16 -14.95
C PRO A 229 10.66 10.48 -14.64
N ALA A 230 10.34 10.53 -13.35
CA ALA A 230 9.01 10.89 -12.85
C ALA A 230 8.78 12.40 -12.92
N ALA A 231 9.83 13.20 -12.76
CA ALA A 231 9.77 14.66 -12.81
C ALA A 231 10.91 15.22 -13.66
N GLU A 232 10.57 16.08 -14.62
CA GLU A 232 11.54 16.71 -15.52
C GLU A 232 11.41 18.23 -15.56
N ARG A 233 12.53 18.90 -15.80
CA ARG A 233 12.59 20.33 -16.10
C ARG A 233 13.56 20.55 -17.25
N ARG A 234 13.06 21.11 -18.36
CA ARG A 234 13.84 21.33 -19.61
C ARG A 234 14.51 20.03 -20.12
N GLY A 235 13.79 18.90 -20.04
CA GLY A 235 14.28 17.59 -20.48
C GLY A 235 15.41 17.03 -19.62
N GLN A 236 15.56 17.51 -18.38
CA GLN A 236 16.49 16.97 -17.39
C GLN A 236 15.70 16.46 -16.16
N PRO A 237 16.07 15.30 -15.60
CA PRO A 237 15.47 14.80 -14.37
C PRO A 237 15.62 15.79 -13.21
N VAL A 238 14.59 15.89 -12.37
CA VAL A 238 14.58 16.75 -11.17
C VAL A 238 14.58 15.91 -9.91
N ASN A 239 15.48 16.23 -8.97
CA ASN A 239 15.45 15.66 -7.64
C ASN A 239 14.29 16.25 -6.82
N ILE A 240 13.17 15.55 -6.75
CA ILE A 240 12.02 16.00 -5.95
C ILE A 240 12.25 15.87 -4.43
N PHE A 241 13.36 15.28 -4.00
CA PHE A 241 13.77 15.25 -2.59
C PHE A 241 14.63 16.47 -2.19
N ASP A 242 15.02 17.32 -3.15
CA ASP A 242 15.68 18.58 -2.87
C ASP A 242 14.64 19.65 -2.50
N PRO A 243 14.61 20.14 -1.24
CA PRO A 243 13.64 21.14 -0.81
C PRO A 243 13.72 22.47 -1.58
N SER A 244 14.88 22.81 -2.16
CA SER A 244 15.07 24.05 -2.93
C SER A 244 14.32 24.05 -4.27
N GLY A 245 13.94 22.86 -4.76
CA GLY A 245 13.18 22.69 -6.00
C GLY A 245 11.66 22.83 -5.83
N TRP A 246 11.16 22.93 -4.60
CA TRP A 246 9.72 22.98 -4.31
C TRP A 246 9.14 24.39 -4.45
N GLN A 247 7.83 24.47 -4.70
CA GLN A 247 7.13 25.76 -4.84
C GLN A 247 7.15 26.54 -3.52
N ASP A 248 7.41 27.85 -3.59
CA ASP A 248 7.51 28.73 -2.41
C ASP A 248 6.29 28.68 -1.50
N ASN A 249 5.09 28.58 -2.08
CA ASN A 249 3.85 28.48 -1.32
C ASN A 249 3.74 27.17 -0.53
N VAL A 250 4.32 26.07 -1.01
CA VAL A 250 4.36 24.79 -0.30
C VAL A 250 5.38 24.87 0.84
N ALA A 251 6.60 25.33 0.53
CA ALA A 251 7.67 25.48 1.52
C ALA A 251 7.30 26.45 2.64
N ALA A 252 6.72 27.62 2.31
CA ALA A 252 6.27 28.59 3.30
C ALA A 252 5.14 28.07 4.18
N GLN A 253 4.29 27.17 3.66
CA GLN A 253 3.17 26.63 4.44
C GLN A 253 3.59 25.54 5.42
N VAL A 254 4.54 24.67 5.04
CA VAL A 254 5.05 23.59 5.90
C VAL A 254 6.10 24.09 6.88
N GLY A 255 6.86 25.12 6.48
CA GLY A 255 8.12 25.47 7.12
C GLY A 255 9.28 24.81 6.36
N PRO A 256 10.29 25.57 5.90
CA PRO A 256 11.40 25.01 5.11
C PRO A 256 12.16 23.88 5.81
N GLU A 257 12.38 24.00 7.12
CA GLU A 257 13.09 22.97 7.92
C GLU A 257 12.27 21.67 8.05
N VAL A 258 10.96 21.79 8.26
CA VAL A 258 10.06 20.64 8.34
C VAL A 258 9.93 19.95 6.98
N LEU A 259 9.81 20.73 5.91
CA LEU A 259 9.81 20.20 4.54
C LEU A 259 11.11 19.44 4.24
N ALA A 260 12.26 20.04 4.52
CA ALA A 260 13.57 19.41 4.35
C ALA A 260 13.65 18.10 5.15
N SER A 261 13.24 18.12 6.43
CA SER A 261 13.22 16.93 7.27
C SER A 261 12.34 15.80 6.71
N HIS A 262 11.13 16.12 6.21
CA HIS A 262 10.26 15.12 5.61
C HIS A 262 10.84 14.54 4.31
N LEU A 263 11.44 15.36 3.46
CA LEU A 263 12.08 14.92 2.22
C LEU A 263 13.32 14.08 2.49
N ASP A 264 14.16 14.48 3.43
CA ASP A 264 15.35 13.73 3.85
C ASP A 264 14.97 12.37 4.45
N ASN A 265 13.92 12.31 5.27
CA ASN A 265 13.41 11.07 5.83
C ASN A 265 12.88 10.13 4.73
N ALA A 266 12.11 10.67 3.78
CA ALA A 266 11.59 9.89 2.65
C ALA A 266 12.71 9.40 1.72
N TYR A 267 13.71 10.24 1.43
CA TYR A 267 14.87 9.87 0.65
C TYR A 267 15.69 8.77 1.34
N ASN A 268 15.93 8.91 2.65
CA ASN A 268 16.62 7.89 3.43
C ASN A 268 15.85 6.58 3.50
N TYR A 269 14.52 6.59 3.51
CA TYR A 269 13.71 5.37 3.42
C TYR A 269 14.01 4.58 2.13
N TYR A 270 14.06 5.26 0.98
CA TYR A 270 14.37 4.61 -0.29
C TYR A 270 15.84 4.21 -0.42
N ARG A 271 16.77 5.06 0.01
CA ARG A 271 18.22 4.79 -0.01
C ARG A 271 18.59 3.57 0.83
N ASN A 272 17.88 3.35 1.94
CA ASN A 272 18.09 2.19 2.82
C ASN A 272 17.18 1.00 2.48
N ALA A 273 16.41 1.07 1.39
CA ALA A 273 15.55 -0.03 0.98
C ALA A 273 16.40 -1.27 0.62
N ARG A 274 15.95 -2.42 1.12
CA ARG A 274 16.58 -3.71 0.84
C ARG A 274 15.65 -4.60 0.03
N ASP A 275 16.25 -5.42 -0.83
CA ASP A 275 15.54 -6.47 -1.53
C ASP A 275 15.37 -7.70 -0.65
N PHE A 276 14.39 -8.53 -1.01
CA PHE A 276 14.22 -9.84 -0.38
C PHE A 276 15.42 -10.74 -0.66
N SER A 277 15.78 -11.57 0.33
CA SER A 277 16.80 -12.60 0.15
C SER A 277 16.43 -13.54 -0.99
N PRO A 278 17.39 -14.09 -1.76
CA PRO A 278 17.11 -15.00 -2.86
C PRO A 278 16.22 -16.19 -2.45
N GLU A 279 16.43 -16.70 -1.23
CA GLU A 279 15.69 -17.82 -0.65
C GLU A 279 14.24 -17.45 -0.33
N PHE A 280 14.00 -16.21 0.13
CA PHE A 280 12.67 -15.74 0.51
C PHE A 280 11.83 -15.26 -0.67
N ARG A 281 12.42 -14.85 -1.80
CA ARG A 281 11.69 -14.36 -3.00
C ARG A 281 10.60 -15.31 -3.50
N LYS A 282 10.79 -16.63 -3.38
CA LYS A 282 9.78 -17.65 -3.76
C LYS A 282 8.53 -17.62 -2.88
N ASN A 283 8.59 -16.99 -1.73
CA ASN A 283 7.48 -16.86 -0.78
C ASN A 283 6.74 -15.53 -0.93
N VAL A 284 7.07 -14.73 -1.95
CA VAL A 284 6.51 -13.40 -2.16
C VAL A 284 5.79 -13.33 -3.50
N LEU A 285 4.57 -12.81 -3.49
CA LEU A 285 3.77 -12.51 -4.68
C LEU A 285 3.42 -11.01 -4.71
N MET A 286 3.64 -10.36 -5.85
CA MET A 286 3.06 -9.06 -6.19
C MET A 286 1.88 -9.25 -7.13
N VAL A 287 0.68 -8.82 -6.74
CA VAL A 287 -0.46 -8.68 -7.64
C VAL A 287 -0.64 -7.20 -7.95
N TYR A 288 -0.57 -6.81 -9.21
CA TYR A 288 -0.64 -5.40 -9.61
C TYR A 288 -1.62 -5.17 -10.75
N GLY A 289 -2.15 -3.95 -10.83
CA GLY A 289 -3.12 -3.55 -11.84
C GLY A 289 -2.49 -2.93 -13.09
N LYS A 290 -3.11 -3.16 -14.25
CA LYS A 290 -2.86 -2.44 -15.51
C LYS A 290 -4.16 -2.11 -16.23
N GLY A 291 -4.07 -1.19 -17.20
CA GLY A 291 -5.17 -0.82 -18.07
C GLY A 291 -5.91 0.45 -17.64
N GLU A 292 -5.55 1.04 -16.49
CA GLU A 292 -6.08 2.32 -16.05
C GLU A 292 -5.07 3.45 -16.30
N ARG A 293 -5.61 4.61 -16.68
CA ARG A 293 -4.81 5.81 -16.91
C ARG A 293 -4.17 6.24 -15.60
N THR A 294 -2.84 6.25 -15.56
CA THR A 294 -2.09 6.43 -14.31
C THR A 294 -1.01 7.49 -14.50
N LEU A 295 -0.92 8.42 -13.56
CA LEU A 295 0.07 9.49 -13.59
C LEU A 295 1.49 8.92 -13.42
N ARG A 296 2.34 9.14 -14.43
CA ARG A 296 3.69 8.55 -14.52
C ARG A 296 4.81 9.56 -14.69
N GLU A 297 4.52 10.73 -15.25
CA GLU A 297 5.47 11.81 -15.44
C GLU A 297 4.83 13.17 -15.14
N VAL A 298 5.65 14.13 -14.72
CA VAL A 298 5.26 15.53 -14.54
C VAL A 298 6.34 16.47 -15.08
N ASN A 299 5.90 17.50 -15.81
CA ASN A 299 6.79 18.54 -16.33
C ASN A 299 6.79 19.76 -15.42
N ILE A 300 7.97 20.17 -14.95
CA ILE A 300 8.15 21.32 -14.08
C ILE A 300 8.48 22.56 -14.91
N GLY A 301 7.69 23.61 -14.69
CA GLY A 301 7.81 24.91 -15.36
C GLY A 301 9.19 25.55 -15.17
N SER A 302 9.58 26.36 -16.15
CA SER A 302 10.86 27.06 -16.12
C SER A 302 10.77 28.47 -15.51
N ARG A 303 9.56 29.03 -15.37
CA ARG A 303 9.29 30.35 -14.79
C ARG A 303 9.15 30.28 -13.27
N GLN A 304 9.36 31.41 -12.61
CA GLN A 304 9.05 31.60 -11.20
C GLN A 304 7.66 32.25 -11.05
N PRO A 305 6.81 31.81 -10.10
CA PRO A 305 7.03 30.68 -9.20
C PRO A 305 7.07 29.35 -9.97
N VAL A 306 7.85 28.38 -9.46
CA VAL A 306 7.92 27.03 -10.06
C VAL A 306 6.52 26.41 -10.11
N GLU A 307 6.12 25.88 -11.27
CA GLU A 307 4.81 25.24 -11.45
C GLU A 307 4.96 23.78 -11.89
N TYR A 308 4.34 22.86 -11.16
CA TYR A 308 4.25 21.45 -11.57
C TYR A 308 3.07 21.28 -12.51
N ASN A 309 3.34 20.96 -13.78
CA ASN A 309 2.32 20.78 -14.81
C ASN A 309 1.92 19.31 -14.87
N PHE A 310 0.96 18.93 -14.04
CA PHE A 310 0.38 17.59 -14.08
C PHE A 310 -0.47 17.42 -15.34
N PRO A 311 -0.28 16.35 -16.13
CA PRO A 311 -1.18 16.05 -17.24
C PRO A 311 -2.61 15.86 -16.73
N ARG A 312 -3.56 16.21 -17.58
CA ARG A 312 -4.97 15.80 -17.39
C ARG A 312 -5.06 14.27 -17.50
N GLU A 313 -6.14 13.70 -16.97
CA GLU A 313 -6.36 12.25 -16.98
C GLU A 313 -6.26 11.64 -18.38
N ASP A 314 -6.76 12.33 -19.41
CA ASP A 314 -6.69 11.92 -20.81
C ASP A 314 -5.29 11.95 -21.42
N GLY A 315 -4.38 12.73 -20.83
CA GLY A 315 -2.95 12.74 -21.16
C GLY A 315 -2.15 11.63 -20.50
N CYS A 316 -2.73 10.83 -19.61
CA CYS A 316 -2.03 9.74 -18.91
C CYS A 316 -2.16 8.40 -19.65
N GLY A 317 -1.06 7.67 -19.76
CA GLY A 317 -1.03 6.31 -20.31
C GLY A 317 -1.77 5.29 -19.43
N ALA A 318 -2.35 4.25 -20.04
CA ALA A 318 -3.07 3.16 -19.35
C ALA A 318 -2.12 2.10 -18.76
N ILE A 319 -1.15 2.54 -17.97
CA ILE A 319 0.07 1.79 -17.60
C ILE A 319 0.09 1.34 -16.14
N GLY A 320 -1.00 1.56 -15.42
CA GLY A 320 -1.13 1.20 -14.01
C GLY A 320 -2.56 0.94 -13.61
N ASP A 321 -2.84 1.15 -12.32
CA ASP A 321 -4.14 0.89 -11.71
C ASP A 321 -4.97 2.15 -11.41
N GLY A 322 -4.58 3.29 -11.99
CA GLY A 322 -5.20 4.60 -11.77
C GLY A 322 -4.50 5.41 -10.69
N THR A 323 -3.72 4.77 -9.81
CA THR A 323 -2.96 5.44 -8.75
C THR A 323 -1.47 5.09 -8.81
N VAL A 324 -1.15 3.80 -8.96
CA VAL A 324 0.21 3.27 -8.94
C VAL A 324 0.58 2.81 -10.34
N PRO A 325 1.62 3.39 -10.96
CA PRO A 325 2.11 2.89 -12.24
C PRO A 325 2.72 1.51 -12.02
N ALA A 326 2.52 0.57 -12.96
CA ALA A 326 2.93 -0.81 -12.77
C ALA A 326 4.43 -0.97 -12.46
N VAL A 327 5.28 -0.10 -13.04
CA VAL A 327 6.72 -0.04 -12.78
C VAL A 327 7.05 0.17 -11.30
N SER A 328 6.21 0.89 -10.55
CA SER A 328 6.42 1.15 -9.13
C SER A 328 6.23 -0.10 -8.25
N THR A 329 5.55 -1.13 -8.77
CA THR A 329 5.32 -2.40 -8.05
C THR A 329 6.49 -3.37 -8.17
N TYR A 330 7.49 -3.05 -8.99
CA TYR A 330 8.61 -3.93 -9.28
C TYR A 330 9.43 -4.27 -8.01
N SER A 331 9.74 -5.55 -7.86
CA SER A 331 10.74 -6.05 -6.92
C SER A 331 11.42 -7.26 -7.53
N GLN A 332 12.75 -7.31 -7.53
CA GLN A 332 13.46 -8.34 -8.30
C GLN A 332 13.17 -9.76 -7.81
N GLY A 333 12.84 -10.65 -8.74
CA GLY A 333 12.81 -12.11 -8.54
C GLY A 333 11.65 -12.67 -7.73
N ILE A 334 10.72 -11.83 -7.26
CA ILE A 334 9.46 -12.30 -6.65
C ILE A 334 8.45 -12.71 -7.72
N TYR A 335 7.47 -13.52 -7.36
CA TYR A 335 6.36 -13.85 -8.25
C TYR A 335 5.50 -12.62 -8.52
N GLN A 336 4.90 -12.58 -9.72
CA GLN A 336 4.05 -11.47 -10.14
C GLN A 336 2.80 -11.95 -10.88
N ALA A 337 1.69 -11.24 -10.68
CA ALA A 337 0.44 -11.44 -11.40
C ALA A 337 -0.19 -10.09 -11.76
N CYS A 338 -0.47 -9.90 -13.05
CA CYS A 338 -1.05 -8.69 -13.60
C CYS A 338 -2.57 -8.85 -13.77
N VAL A 339 -3.33 -7.88 -13.28
CA VAL A 339 -4.80 -7.87 -13.28
C VAL A 339 -5.31 -6.61 -13.99
N THR A 340 -6.41 -6.71 -14.72
CA THR A 340 -7.01 -5.60 -15.48
C THR A 340 -8.53 -5.57 -15.29
N LYS A 341 -9.18 -4.39 -15.30
CA LYS A 341 -10.66 -4.30 -15.18
C LYS A 341 -11.44 -5.14 -16.19
N LYS A 342 -10.96 -5.28 -17.43
CA LYS A 342 -11.64 -6.06 -18.50
C LYS A 342 -11.77 -7.56 -18.22
N LYS A 343 -11.09 -8.09 -17.20
CA LYS A 343 -11.17 -9.50 -16.79
C LYS A 343 -12.18 -9.73 -15.65
N MET A 344 -12.99 -8.74 -15.29
CA MET A 344 -13.87 -8.74 -14.10
C MET A 344 -15.36 -8.68 -14.48
N GLY A 345 -16.24 -9.18 -13.62
CA GLY A 345 -17.69 -9.27 -13.86
C GLY A 345 -18.45 -7.94 -13.69
N ASP A 346 -19.67 -7.87 -14.23
CA ASP A 346 -20.48 -6.64 -14.34
C ASP A 346 -20.82 -5.94 -13.00
N TRP A 347 -20.83 -6.66 -11.86
CA TRP A 347 -21.17 -6.09 -10.54
C TRP A 347 -19.97 -5.49 -9.79
N GLU A 348 -18.76 -6.03 -10.01
CA GLU A 348 -17.50 -5.50 -9.45
C GLU A 348 -17.13 -4.13 -10.06
N LEU A 349 -17.72 -3.81 -11.22
CA LEU A 349 -17.63 -2.53 -11.91
C LEU A 349 -18.32 -1.39 -11.16
N ASP A 350 -19.34 -1.65 -10.34
CA ASP A 350 -20.05 -0.59 -9.60
C ASP A 350 -19.25 -0.10 -8.37
N LEU A 351 -18.53 -0.98 -7.66
CA LEU A 351 -17.57 -0.57 -6.62
C LEU A 351 -16.35 0.16 -7.20
N GLY A 352 -15.86 -0.30 -8.36
CA GLY A 352 -14.79 0.38 -9.09
C GLY A 352 -15.18 1.77 -9.63
N ARG A 353 -16.48 2.04 -9.79
CA ARG A 353 -17.03 3.37 -10.12
C ARG A 353 -17.15 4.29 -8.91
N VAL A 354 -17.33 3.74 -7.70
CA VAL A 354 -17.48 4.51 -6.45
C VAL A 354 -16.14 4.79 -5.77
N ALA A 355 -15.21 3.82 -5.75
CA ALA A 355 -13.94 3.92 -5.04
C ALA A 355 -12.70 3.98 -5.94
N GLY A 356 -12.80 3.61 -7.22
CA GLY A 356 -11.66 3.49 -8.15
C GLY A 356 -10.95 2.13 -8.09
N PHE A 357 -10.26 1.75 -9.17
CA PHE A 357 -9.68 0.40 -9.35
C PHE A 357 -8.66 0.02 -8.27
N HIS A 358 -7.77 0.95 -7.94
CA HIS A 358 -6.76 0.77 -6.91
C HIS A 358 -7.38 0.55 -5.54
N ALA A 359 -8.40 1.35 -5.18
CA ALA A 359 -9.08 1.22 -3.89
C ALA A 359 -9.78 -0.13 -3.75
N SER A 360 -10.57 -0.51 -4.76
CA SER A 360 -11.35 -1.75 -4.75
C SER A 360 -10.53 -3.00 -5.08
N PHE A 361 -9.21 -2.91 -5.16
CA PHE A 361 -8.35 -4.00 -5.65
C PHE A 361 -8.51 -5.29 -4.82
N CYS A 362 -8.78 -5.17 -3.52
CA CYS A 362 -9.01 -6.32 -2.63
C CYS A 362 -10.41 -6.92 -2.74
N ALA A 363 -11.39 -6.19 -3.29
CA ALA A 363 -12.75 -6.67 -3.43
C ALA A 363 -12.92 -7.67 -4.58
N TYR A 364 -11.97 -7.71 -5.53
CA TYR A 364 -12.09 -8.56 -6.72
C TYR A 364 -11.89 -10.05 -6.44
N ASP A 365 -12.82 -10.88 -6.91
CA ASP A 365 -12.79 -12.34 -6.71
C ASP A 365 -11.50 -12.97 -7.25
N LEU A 366 -11.06 -12.54 -8.44
CA LEU A 366 -9.81 -13.02 -9.04
C LEU A 366 -8.59 -12.72 -8.17
N VAL A 367 -8.56 -11.55 -7.52
CA VAL A 367 -7.47 -11.15 -6.61
C VAL A 367 -7.54 -11.99 -5.34
N GLN A 368 -8.71 -12.17 -4.75
CA GLN A 368 -8.91 -13.03 -3.58
C GLN A 368 -8.46 -14.47 -3.86
N ASP A 369 -8.89 -15.05 -4.98
CA ASP A 369 -8.52 -16.39 -5.42
C ASP A 369 -7.00 -16.52 -5.66
N LEU A 370 -6.34 -15.51 -6.21
CA LEU A 370 -4.88 -15.47 -6.34
C LEU A 370 -4.18 -15.47 -4.99
N VAL A 371 -4.64 -14.64 -4.04
CA VAL A 371 -4.09 -14.59 -2.68
C VAL A 371 -4.24 -15.96 -2.02
N ILE A 372 -5.44 -16.54 -2.02
CA ILE A 372 -5.71 -17.83 -1.38
C ILE A 372 -4.89 -18.94 -2.06
N SER A 373 -4.83 -18.93 -3.40
CA SER A 373 -4.06 -19.92 -4.14
C SER A 373 -2.57 -19.85 -3.77
N PHE A 374 -2.04 -18.64 -3.68
CA PHE A 374 -0.66 -18.43 -3.28
C PHE A 374 -0.41 -18.77 -1.80
N LEU A 375 -1.31 -18.45 -0.88
CA LEU A 375 -1.10 -18.76 0.55
C LEU A 375 -1.20 -20.27 0.84
N THR A 376 -2.05 -20.99 0.09
CA THR A 376 -2.28 -22.44 0.28
C THR A 376 -1.39 -23.32 -0.61
N GLY A 377 -0.77 -22.75 -1.64
CA GLY A 377 -0.05 -23.50 -2.67
C GLY A 377 -0.97 -24.27 -3.65
N ARG A 378 -2.30 -24.09 -3.56
CA ARG A 378 -3.28 -24.78 -4.42
C ARG A 378 -3.83 -23.80 -5.45
N VAL A 379 -3.76 -24.14 -6.73
CA VAL A 379 -4.32 -23.28 -7.78
C VAL A 379 -5.85 -23.45 -7.85
N ILE A 380 -6.60 -22.43 -7.42
CA ILE A 380 -8.07 -22.37 -7.51
C ILE A 380 -8.50 -22.34 -8.97
N ARG A 381 -9.72 -22.86 -9.25
CA ARG A 381 -10.26 -23.02 -10.61
C ARG A 381 -10.24 -21.71 -11.42
N THR A 382 -10.61 -20.58 -10.81
CA THR A 382 -10.60 -19.26 -11.45
C THR A 382 -9.18 -18.88 -11.88
N VAL A 383 -8.20 -18.98 -10.97
CA VAL A 383 -6.78 -18.72 -11.27
C VAL A 383 -6.26 -19.63 -12.38
N ARG A 384 -6.57 -20.93 -12.31
CA ARG A 384 -6.22 -21.90 -13.36
C ARG A 384 -6.78 -21.49 -14.71
N ARG A 385 -8.03 -21.02 -14.76
CA ARG A 385 -8.68 -20.59 -16.00
C ARG A 385 -8.05 -19.30 -16.56
N GLU A 386 -7.89 -18.28 -15.72
CA GLU A 386 -7.46 -16.95 -16.15
C GLU A 386 -5.97 -16.84 -16.46
N PHE A 387 -5.14 -17.61 -15.76
CA PHE A 387 -3.67 -17.59 -15.90
C PHE A 387 -3.11 -18.88 -16.53
N LYS A 388 -3.95 -19.88 -16.80
CA LYS A 388 -3.55 -21.19 -17.36
C LYS A 388 -2.52 -21.93 -16.50
N LEU A 389 -2.61 -21.76 -15.18
CA LEU A 389 -1.66 -22.33 -14.21
C LEU A 389 -2.16 -23.67 -13.65
N THR A 390 -1.27 -24.65 -13.53
CA THR A 390 -1.52 -25.89 -12.77
C THR A 390 -0.87 -25.85 -11.39
N GLU A 391 0.24 -25.13 -11.25
CA GLU A 391 1.01 -24.97 -10.01
C GLU A 391 1.36 -23.48 -9.78
N ILE A 392 1.54 -23.07 -8.53
CA ILE A 392 1.83 -21.67 -8.18
C ILE A 392 3.23 -21.26 -8.67
N GLU A 393 4.15 -22.21 -8.71
CA GLU A 393 5.54 -22.03 -9.10
C GLU A 393 5.69 -21.62 -10.58
N GLN A 394 4.64 -21.80 -11.39
CA GLN A 394 4.55 -21.38 -12.79
C GLN A 394 4.24 -19.88 -12.94
N LEU A 395 3.89 -19.16 -11.86
CA LEU A 395 3.74 -17.72 -11.92
C LEU A 395 5.04 -17.08 -12.43
N PRO A 396 4.95 -16.06 -13.30
CA PRO A 396 6.14 -15.37 -13.76
C PRO A 396 6.81 -14.65 -12.59
N LYS A 397 8.13 -14.46 -12.70
CA LYS A 397 8.90 -13.67 -11.75
C LYS A 397 9.32 -12.35 -12.38
N PHE A 398 9.47 -11.32 -11.56
CA PHE A 398 10.02 -10.05 -12.03
C PHE A 398 11.48 -10.20 -12.44
N THR A 399 11.80 -9.81 -13.68
CA THR A 399 13.18 -9.71 -14.21
C THR A 399 13.52 -8.26 -14.57
N PRO A 400 14.79 -7.83 -14.50
CA PRO A 400 15.18 -6.46 -14.85
C PRO A 400 14.67 -6.01 -16.24
N ASP A 401 14.69 -6.88 -17.24
CA ASP A 401 14.24 -6.59 -18.60
C ASP A 401 12.73 -6.29 -18.72
N GLN A 402 11.94 -6.56 -17.67
CA GLN A 402 10.51 -6.27 -17.65
C GLN A 402 10.20 -4.82 -17.24
N VAL A 403 11.14 -4.10 -16.62
CA VAL A 403 10.91 -2.74 -16.09
C VAL A 403 10.40 -1.81 -17.20
N ASP A 404 11.04 -1.82 -18.36
CA ASP A 404 10.62 -1.07 -19.55
C ASP A 404 9.25 -1.49 -20.08
N LYS A 405 8.91 -2.79 -19.97
CA LYS A 405 7.62 -3.32 -20.45
C LYS A 405 6.47 -2.96 -19.51
N LEU A 406 6.75 -2.82 -18.22
CA LEU A 406 5.75 -2.40 -17.23
C LEU A 406 5.18 -1.02 -17.56
N ASP A 407 5.98 -0.15 -18.18
CA ASP A 407 5.60 1.22 -18.51
C ASP A 407 5.07 1.40 -19.94
N ARG A 408 5.38 0.47 -20.86
CA ARG A 408 5.04 0.60 -22.29
C ARG A 408 3.85 -0.21 -22.75
N GLU A 409 3.58 -1.37 -22.13
CA GLU A 409 2.51 -2.26 -22.60
C GLU A 409 1.19 -2.01 -21.84
N PRO A 410 0.10 -1.59 -22.48
CA PRO A 410 -1.15 -1.28 -21.78
C PRO A 410 -1.84 -2.53 -21.19
N ILE A 411 -1.51 -3.73 -21.68
CA ILE A 411 -2.11 -5.00 -21.25
C ILE A 411 -1.02 -6.08 -21.21
N CYS A 412 -0.95 -6.81 -20.10
CA CYS A 412 -0.07 -7.98 -19.97
C CYS A 412 -0.57 -9.11 -20.88
N ARG A 413 0.23 -9.52 -21.86
CA ARG A 413 -0.01 -10.74 -22.64
C ARG A 413 0.56 -11.92 -21.86
N PHE A 414 -0.28 -12.89 -21.53
CA PHE A 414 0.08 -14.14 -20.85
C PHE A 414 0.09 -15.29 -21.84
#